data_AF-A0A8C7W2B4-F1
#
_entry.id   AF-A0A8C7W2B4-F1
#
_cell.length_a   1.000
_cell.length_b   1.000
_cell.length_c   1.000
_cell.angle_alpha   90.00
_cell.angle_beta   90.00
_cell.angle_gamma   90.00
#
_symmetry.space_group_name_H-M   'P 1'
#
loop_
_entity.id
_entity.type
_entity.pdbx_description
1 polymer ?
#
loop_
_entity_poly.entity_id
_entity_poly.type
_entity_poly.pdbx_seq_one_letter_code
_entity_poly.pdbx_strand_id
1 'polypeptide(L)'
;MRTFVLLMCLVMGCLAQVPHTCRSPPLLTGALSVANEKFYANAKYTYDAMLKRIRFKEVGYYENKTFGIDALLLFREGVMYTINHRNKTCKKERLKREDFHPMEIPADAALLGQVILGSSSGPGQGLLVNTWYGEVATPSGKDKWVSTFTEFGCIPVSSAYYTDKTGWMLSSFFNIVVGILDPLEFFPPKFCQGALLDETEEAANFYSIFKNLTKYS
;
A
#
# COMPACT_ATOMS: atom_id res chain seq x y z
N MET A 1 10.34 30.62 -39.08
CA MET A 1 10.06 30.76 -37.63
C MET A 1 8.68 30.26 -37.22
N ARG A 2 7.58 30.73 -37.80
CA ARG A 2 6.21 30.30 -37.43
C ARG A 2 5.93 28.79 -37.58
N THR A 3 6.43 28.16 -38.65
CA THR A 3 6.28 26.71 -38.90
C THR A 3 7.09 25.86 -37.93
N PHE A 4 8.30 26.30 -37.57
CA PHE A 4 9.14 25.63 -36.55
C PHE A 4 8.52 25.68 -35.15
N VAL A 5 7.87 26.80 -34.78
CA VAL A 5 7.16 26.93 -33.51
C VAL A 5 5.94 26.00 -33.46
N LEU A 6 5.16 25.93 -34.55
CA LEU A 6 4.01 25.01 -34.65
C LEU A 6 4.42 23.53 -34.57
N LEU A 7 5.51 23.14 -35.24
CA LEU A 7 6.04 21.77 -35.15
C LEU A 7 6.56 21.43 -33.75
N MET A 8 7.25 22.36 -33.07
CA MET A 8 7.70 22.15 -31.69
C MET A 8 6.54 22.00 -30.71
N CYS A 9 5.45 22.78 -30.87
CA CYS A 9 4.25 22.63 -30.04
C CYS A 9 3.52 21.30 -30.26
N LEU A 10 3.48 20.79 -31.51
CA LEU A 10 2.89 19.49 -31.83
C LEU A 10 3.70 18.33 -31.22
N VAL A 11 5.04 18.39 -31.30
CA VAL A 11 5.92 17.37 -30.71
C VAL A 11 5.84 17.36 -29.18
N MET A 12 5.79 18.53 -28.53
CA MET A 12 5.55 18.62 -27.08
C MET A 12 4.16 18.11 -26.69
N GLY A 13 3.14 18.34 -27.52
CA GLY A 13 1.79 17.81 -27.30
C GLY A 13 1.73 16.28 -27.35
N CYS A 14 2.44 15.64 -28.28
CA CYS A 14 2.46 14.17 -28.40
C CYS A 14 3.23 13.48 -27.26
N LEU A 15 4.30 14.08 -26.73
CA LEU A 15 5.01 13.54 -25.56
C LEU A 15 4.18 13.64 -24.27
N ALA A 16 3.30 14.63 -24.18
CA ALA A 16 2.40 14.82 -23.04
C ALA A 16 1.21 13.84 -23.00
N GLN A 17 1.05 12.96 -24.01
CA GLN A 17 -0.07 12.02 -24.09
C GLN A 17 0.23 10.63 -23.53
N VAL A 18 1.49 10.32 -23.20
CA VAL A 18 1.85 9.01 -22.65
C VAL A 18 1.84 9.11 -21.13
N PRO A 19 1.00 8.34 -20.42
CA PRO A 19 1.06 8.28 -18.97
C PRO A 19 2.47 7.95 -18.50
N HIS A 20 2.95 8.68 -17.50
CA HIS A 20 4.27 8.46 -16.93
C HIS A 20 4.15 7.75 -15.58
N THR A 21 5.16 6.98 -15.23
CA THR A 21 5.30 6.40 -13.90
C THR A 21 5.35 7.51 -12.86
N CYS A 22 4.72 7.31 -11.71
CA CYS A 22 4.55 8.35 -10.71
C CYS A 22 4.82 7.85 -9.30
N ARG A 23 4.99 8.78 -8.36
CA ARG A 23 5.15 8.50 -6.93
C ARG A 23 4.05 9.18 -6.15
N SER A 24 3.40 8.45 -5.24
CA SER A 24 2.39 9.02 -4.37
C SER A 24 2.97 10.10 -3.46
N PRO A 25 2.14 11.04 -2.98
CA PRO A 25 2.51 11.90 -1.88
C PRO A 25 3.09 11.08 -0.71
N PRO A 26 4.16 11.56 -0.05
CA PRO A 26 4.91 10.76 0.89
C PRO A 26 4.14 10.48 2.20
N LEU A 27 3.09 11.26 2.47
CA LEU A 27 2.26 11.15 3.66
C LEU A 27 0.83 10.89 3.22
N LEU A 28 0.25 9.77 3.65
CA LEU A 28 -1.12 9.39 3.30
C LEU A 28 -1.83 8.81 4.52
N THR A 29 -3.10 9.18 4.70
CA THR A 29 -4.01 8.54 5.66
C THR A 29 -5.22 8.05 4.90
N GLY A 30 -5.65 6.81 5.09
CA GLY A 30 -6.83 6.32 4.40
C GLY A 30 -7.33 4.99 4.94
N ALA A 31 -8.13 4.32 4.13
CA ALA A 31 -8.56 2.97 4.37
C ALA A 31 -8.28 2.09 3.14
N LEU A 32 -8.20 0.79 3.37
CA LEU A 32 -8.02 -0.20 2.33
C LEU A 32 -8.76 -1.48 2.67
N SER A 33 -9.17 -2.22 1.64
CA SER A 33 -9.64 -3.59 1.77
C SER A 33 -8.61 -4.53 1.14
N VAL A 34 -8.24 -5.60 1.82
CA VAL A 34 -7.40 -6.68 1.26
C VAL A 34 -8.24 -7.92 1.09
N ALA A 35 -8.14 -8.59 -0.05
CA ALA A 35 -8.86 -9.80 -0.34
C ALA A 35 -8.03 -10.82 -1.14
N ASN A 36 -8.28 -12.10 -0.88
CA ASN A 36 -7.96 -13.21 -1.77
C ASN A 36 -9.13 -14.23 -1.73
N GLU A 37 -8.96 -15.41 -2.31
CA GLU A 37 -10.03 -16.44 -2.35
C GLU A 37 -10.56 -16.86 -0.96
N LYS A 38 -9.78 -16.70 0.11
CA LYS A 38 -10.08 -17.20 1.46
C LYS A 38 -10.15 -16.11 2.52
N PHE A 39 -9.74 -14.89 2.19
CA PHE A 39 -9.49 -13.83 3.15
C PHE A 39 -10.09 -12.52 2.68
N TYR A 40 -10.70 -11.78 3.61
CA TYR A 40 -11.15 -10.42 3.38
C TYR A 40 -10.94 -9.58 4.66
N ALA A 41 -10.28 -8.44 4.55
CA ALA A 41 -10.10 -7.53 5.67
C ALA A 41 -10.24 -6.08 5.23
N ASN A 42 -10.68 -5.23 6.17
CA ASN A 42 -10.65 -3.79 6.02
C ASN A 42 -9.69 -3.19 7.05
N ALA A 43 -8.88 -2.23 6.63
CA ALA A 43 -7.92 -1.56 7.48
C ALA A 43 -7.95 -0.06 7.27
N LYS A 44 -7.82 0.70 8.35
CA LYS A 44 -7.34 2.07 8.27
C LYS A 44 -5.82 2.03 8.25
N TYR A 45 -5.20 2.88 7.44
CA TYR A 45 -3.75 2.98 7.38
C TYR A 45 -3.29 4.43 7.52
N THR A 46 -2.14 4.59 8.17
CA THR A 46 -1.37 5.84 8.17
C THR A 46 0.01 5.50 7.62
N TYR A 47 0.41 6.16 6.55
CA TYR A 47 1.60 5.86 5.76
C TYR A 47 2.51 7.09 5.72
N ASP A 48 3.79 6.89 6.06
CA ASP A 48 4.83 7.90 6.04
C ASP A 48 6.09 7.34 5.36
N ALA A 49 6.25 7.69 4.09
CA ALA A 49 7.39 7.32 3.26
C ALA A 49 8.69 8.02 3.67
N MET A 50 8.60 9.19 4.30
CA MET A 50 9.78 9.95 4.69
C MET A 50 10.49 9.22 5.82
N LEU A 51 9.76 8.85 6.86
CA LEU A 51 10.28 8.12 8.02
C LEU A 51 10.18 6.60 7.89
N LYS A 52 9.70 6.09 6.74
CA LYS A 52 9.50 4.67 6.44
C LYS A 52 8.76 3.97 7.59
N ARG A 53 7.53 4.40 7.82
CA ARG A 53 6.68 3.86 8.88
C ARG A 53 5.24 3.78 8.43
N ILE A 54 4.57 2.72 8.85
CA ILE A 54 3.20 2.42 8.46
C ILE A 54 2.47 1.93 9.70
N ARG A 55 1.26 2.42 9.93
CA ARG A 55 0.36 1.83 10.93
C ARG A 55 -0.90 1.35 10.26
N PHE A 56 -1.28 0.12 10.55
CA PHE A 56 -2.56 -0.44 10.18
C PHE A 56 -3.41 -0.61 11.44
N LYS A 57 -4.64 -0.12 11.38
CA LYS A 57 -5.68 -0.42 12.35
C LYS A 57 -6.77 -1.17 11.62
N GLU A 58 -6.68 -2.49 11.72
CA GLU A 58 -7.50 -3.44 10.98
C GLU A 58 -8.75 -3.83 11.77
N VAL A 59 -9.85 -3.92 11.04
CA VAL A 59 -11.03 -4.71 11.42
C VAL A 59 -11.25 -5.68 10.27
N GLY A 60 -10.79 -6.91 10.44
CA GLY A 60 -10.88 -7.94 9.41
C GLY A 60 -11.95 -8.98 9.72
N TYR A 61 -12.34 -9.74 8.70
CA TYR A 61 -13.33 -10.81 8.79
C TYR A 61 -12.76 -12.09 8.17
N TYR A 62 -12.56 -13.11 8.99
CA TYR A 62 -12.04 -14.40 8.53
C TYR A 62 -12.88 -15.53 9.13
N GLU A 63 -13.35 -16.45 8.28
CA GLU A 63 -14.19 -17.60 8.69
C GLU A 63 -15.33 -17.22 9.66
N ASN A 64 -16.09 -16.18 9.33
CA ASN A 64 -17.18 -15.66 10.15
C ASN A 64 -16.81 -15.04 11.51
N LYS A 65 -15.53 -14.79 11.77
CA LYS A 65 -15.03 -14.10 12.97
C LYS A 65 -14.43 -12.75 12.62
N THR A 66 -14.85 -11.73 13.36
CA THR A 66 -14.23 -10.41 13.32
C THR A 66 -13.01 -10.39 14.24
N PHE A 67 -11.86 -9.98 13.72
CA PHE A 67 -10.68 -9.71 14.53
C PHE A 67 -10.24 -8.25 14.36
N GLY A 68 -9.58 -7.71 15.38
CA GLY A 68 -8.98 -6.39 15.34
C GLY A 68 -7.47 -6.50 15.53
N ILE A 69 -6.69 -5.98 14.58
CA ILE A 69 -5.24 -5.87 14.70
C ILE A 69 -4.84 -4.41 14.61
N ASP A 70 -3.97 -3.98 15.53
CA ASP A 70 -3.27 -2.72 15.43
C ASP A 70 -1.79 -3.03 15.26
N ALA A 71 -1.29 -2.84 14.05
CA ALA A 71 0.09 -3.13 13.66
C ALA A 71 0.82 -1.84 13.35
N LEU A 72 1.89 -1.55 14.11
CA LEU A 72 2.76 -0.40 13.90
C LEU A 72 4.13 -0.88 13.40
N LEU A 73 4.46 -0.54 12.16
CA LEU A 73 5.68 -0.93 11.45
C LEU A 73 6.62 0.26 11.38
N LEU A 74 7.80 0.13 11.98
CA LEU A 74 8.83 1.16 12.04
C LEU A 74 10.08 0.65 11.31
N PHE A 75 10.12 0.77 9.99
CA PHE A 75 11.17 0.17 9.16
C PHE A 75 12.56 0.77 9.42
N ARG A 76 12.65 2.08 9.76
CA ARG A 76 13.93 2.68 10.16
C ARG A 76 14.50 2.09 11.44
N GLU A 77 13.62 1.70 12.37
CA GLU A 77 13.99 1.09 13.64
C GLU A 77 14.18 -0.44 13.49
N GLY A 78 13.56 -1.04 12.47
CA GLY A 78 13.57 -2.49 12.24
C GLY A 78 12.71 -3.24 13.25
N VAL A 79 11.61 -2.62 13.70
CA VAL A 79 10.68 -3.21 14.66
C VAL A 79 9.23 -3.10 14.19
N MET A 80 8.44 -4.09 14.54
CA MET A 80 6.99 -4.11 14.39
C MET A 80 6.34 -4.32 15.76
N TYR A 81 5.29 -3.57 16.05
CA TYR A 81 4.43 -3.80 17.20
C TYR A 81 3.08 -4.32 16.76
N THR A 82 2.67 -5.45 17.34
CA THR A 82 1.27 -5.91 17.30
C THR A 82 0.63 -5.55 18.63
N ILE A 83 -0.37 -4.68 18.61
CA ILE A 83 -0.94 -4.03 19.80
C ILE A 83 -2.34 -4.56 20.06
N ASN A 84 -2.58 -5.09 21.27
CA ASN A 84 -3.90 -5.48 21.73
C ASN A 84 -4.40 -4.47 22.77
N HIS A 85 -5.30 -3.58 22.35
CA HIS A 85 -5.87 -2.54 23.21
C HIS A 85 -6.79 -3.09 24.31
N ARG A 86 -7.43 -4.24 24.10
CA ARG A 86 -8.31 -4.86 25.11
C ARG A 86 -7.50 -5.40 26.28
N ASN A 87 -6.44 -6.14 25.97
CA ASN A 87 -5.59 -6.78 26.98
C ASN A 87 -4.46 -5.86 27.46
N LYS A 88 -4.27 -4.70 26.82
CA LYS A 88 -3.13 -3.79 27.05
C LYS A 88 -1.79 -4.51 26.93
N THR A 89 -1.67 -5.41 25.95
CA THR A 89 -0.45 -6.15 25.66
C THR A 89 0.08 -5.78 24.28
N CYS A 90 1.41 -5.90 24.10
CA CYS A 90 2.06 -5.66 22.82
C CYS A 90 3.07 -6.76 22.54
N LYS A 91 3.05 -7.30 21.34
CA LYS A 91 4.12 -8.14 20.80
C LYS A 91 5.06 -7.24 20.02
N LYS A 92 6.37 -7.31 20.30
CA LYS A 92 7.40 -6.56 19.58
C LYS A 92 8.29 -7.53 18.82
N GLU A 93 8.29 -7.41 17.51
CA GLU A 93 8.96 -8.34 16.59
C GLU A 93 10.00 -7.60 15.75
N ARG A 94 11.01 -8.33 15.27
CA ARG A 94 11.97 -7.79 14.29
C ARG A 94 11.27 -7.55 12.96
N LEU A 95 11.61 -6.46 12.28
CA LEU A 95 11.10 -6.09 10.96
C LEU A 95 12.26 -5.85 10.01
N LYS A 96 12.19 -6.44 8.81
CA LYS A 96 13.17 -6.20 7.73
C LYS A 96 13.08 -4.74 7.26
N ARG A 97 14.20 -4.02 7.28
CA ARG A 97 14.22 -2.56 7.01
C ARG A 97 14.07 -2.24 5.52
N GLU A 98 14.55 -3.17 4.69
CA GLU A 98 14.53 -3.18 3.25
C GLU A 98 13.13 -3.42 2.67
N ASP A 99 12.24 -4.06 3.42
CA ASP A 99 10.88 -4.42 2.99
C ASP A 99 9.88 -3.25 3.12
N PHE A 100 10.35 -2.00 3.20
CA PHE A 100 9.44 -0.86 3.12
C PHE A 100 8.87 -0.77 1.70
N HIS A 101 7.55 -0.87 1.57
CA HIS A 101 6.87 -0.85 0.27
C HIS A 101 6.48 0.59 -0.09
N PRO A 102 7.20 1.25 -1.02
CA PRO A 102 6.80 2.58 -1.47
C PRO A 102 5.51 2.51 -2.28
N MET A 103 4.59 3.46 -2.05
CA MET A 103 3.45 3.68 -2.92
C MET A 103 3.90 4.48 -4.15
N GLU A 104 4.45 3.78 -5.14
CA GLU A 104 4.92 4.35 -6.39
C GLU A 104 4.87 3.32 -7.53
N ILE A 105 4.93 3.81 -8.75
CA ILE A 105 5.10 3.00 -9.94
C ILE A 105 6.59 2.98 -10.31
N PRO A 106 7.24 1.80 -10.31
CA PRO A 106 8.63 1.65 -10.78
C PRO A 106 8.83 2.18 -12.21
N ALA A 107 10.00 2.73 -12.49
CA ALA A 107 10.30 3.35 -13.78
C ALA A 107 10.29 2.36 -14.97
N ASP A 108 10.49 1.07 -14.69
CA ASP A 108 10.47 -0.04 -15.65
C ASP A 108 9.09 -0.70 -15.79
N ALA A 109 8.06 -0.17 -15.12
CA ALA A 109 6.71 -0.70 -15.21
C ALA A 109 6.11 -0.51 -16.62
N ALA A 110 5.36 -1.52 -17.07
CA ALA A 110 4.62 -1.46 -18.32
C ALA A 110 3.23 -0.85 -18.10
N LEU A 111 2.87 0.16 -18.88
CA LEU A 111 1.51 0.70 -18.89
C LEU A 111 0.57 -0.33 -19.54
N LEU A 112 -0.42 -0.81 -18.79
CA LEU A 112 -1.48 -1.66 -19.33
C LEU A 112 -2.60 -0.85 -20.00
N GLY A 113 -2.90 0.33 -19.44
CA GLY A 113 -3.89 1.22 -20.03
C GLY A 113 -4.33 2.35 -19.11
N GLN A 114 -4.99 3.33 -19.71
CA GLN A 114 -5.64 4.44 -19.03
C GLN A 114 -7.16 4.32 -19.19
N VAL A 115 -7.90 4.42 -18.10
CA VAL A 115 -9.36 4.26 -18.07
C VAL A 115 -10.02 5.29 -17.15
N ILE A 116 -11.31 5.52 -17.35
CA ILE A 116 -12.14 6.30 -16.43
C ILE A 116 -12.91 5.31 -15.55
N LEU A 117 -12.66 5.34 -14.24
CA LEU A 117 -13.51 4.64 -13.27
C LEU A 117 -14.75 5.48 -12.99
N GLY A 118 -15.93 4.85 -12.96
CA GLY A 118 -17.21 5.55 -12.83
C GLY A 118 -17.80 5.90 -14.20
N SER A 119 -18.18 7.16 -14.40
CA SER A 119 -18.86 7.62 -15.61
C SER A 119 -18.20 8.87 -16.20
N SER A 120 -18.13 8.93 -17.54
CA SER A 120 -17.71 10.12 -18.29
C SER A 120 -18.88 11.04 -18.64
N SER A 121 -20.10 10.75 -18.18
CA SER A 121 -21.32 11.46 -18.57
C SER A 121 -21.50 12.81 -17.88
N GLY A 122 -20.75 13.11 -16.81
CA GLY A 122 -20.86 14.39 -16.11
C GLY A 122 -19.62 14.73 -15.26
N PRO A 123 -19.43 16.03 -14.93
CA PRO A 123 -18.32 16.46 -14.09
C PRO A 123 -18.32 15.77 -12.72
N GLY A 124 -17.15 15.29 -12.28
CA GLY A 124 -16.98 14.64 -10.98
C GLY A 124 -17.54 13.22 -10.87
N GLN A 125 -18.09 12.64 -11.93
CA GLN A 125 -18.61 11.26 -11.93
C GLN A 125 -17.55 10.22 -12.27
N GLY A 126 -16.38 10.65 -12.75
CA GLY A 126 -15.31 9.79 -13.24
C GLY A 126 -13.96 10.12 -12.60
N LEU A 127 -13.13 9.09 -12.46
CA LEU A 127 -11.75 9.20 -12.02
C LEU A 127 -10.82 8.65 -13.10
N LEU A 128 -9.97 9.51 -13.67
CA LEU A 128 -8.97 9.10 -14.65
C LEU A 128 -7.82 8.37 -13.94
N VAL A 129 -7.57 7.13 -14.34
CA VAL A 129 -6.57 6.26 -13.71
C VAL A 129 -5.71 5.56 -14.75
N ASN A 130 -4.49 5.22 -14.36
CA ASN A 130 -3.57 4.40 -15.14
C ASN A 130 -3.30 3.10 -14.39
N THR A 131 -3.32 2.00 -15.15
CA THR A 131 -2.99 0.68 -14.64
C THR A 131 -1.65 0.25 -15.19
N TRP A 132 -0.77 -0.18 -14.29
CA TRP A 132 0.61 -0.56 -14.56
C TRP A 132 0.83 -2.02 -14.18
N TYR A 133 1.76 -2.67 -14.86
CA TYR A 133 2.20 -4.03 -14.60
C TYR A 133 3.70 -4.09 -14.42
N GLY A 134 4.15 -4.97 -13.53
CA GLY A 134 5.55 -5.32 -13.42
C GLY A 134 5.77 -6.73 -12.88
N GLU A 135 7.02 -7.17 -12.99
CA GLU A 135 7.49 -8.46 -12.49
C GLU A 135 8.74 -8.23 -11.64
N VAL A 136 8.84 -8.94 -10.53
CA VAL A 136 10.05 -8.94 -9.70
C VAL A 136 10.57 -10.37 -9.65
N ALA A 137 11.82 -10.56 -10.07
CA ALA A 137 12.47 -11.85 -9.96
C ALA A 137 12.73 -12.19 -8.48
N THR A 138 12.29 -13.37 -8.06
CA THR A 138 12.51 -13.89 -6.70
C THR A 138 13.27 -15.21 -6.77
N PRO A 139 13.92 -15.66 -5.68
CA PRO A 139 14.60 -16.97 -5.67
C PRO A 139 13.67 -18.14 -6.01
N SER A 140 12.37 -17.98 -5.76
CA SER A 140 11.34 -19.00 -6.03
C SER A 140 10.68 -18.85 -7.41
N GLY A 141 10.92 -17.78 -8.16
CA GLY A 141 10.26 -17.56 -9.44
C GLY A 141 10.14 -16.07 -9.81
N LYS A 142 8.94 -15.67 -10.21
CA LYS A 142 8.65 -14.27 -10.54
C LYS A 142 7.36 -13.85 -9.86
N ASP A 143 7.48 -12.91 -8.93
CA ASP A 143 6.33 -12.26 -8.36
C ASP A 143 5.81 -11.24 -9.37
N LYS A 144 4.50 -11.08 -9.46
CA LYS A 144 3.86 -10.19 -10.44
C LYS A 144 2.99 -9.20 -9.71
N TRP A 145 2.87 -8.01 -10.26
CA TRP A 145 1.99 -7.01 -9.69
C TRP A 145 1.27 -6.22 -10.77
N VAL A 146 0.05 -5.80 -10.44
CA VAL A 146 -0.76 -4.88 -11.23
C VAL A 146 -1.24 -3.80 -10.27
N SER A 147 -0.97 -2.54 -10.57
CA SER A 147 -1.40 -1.44 -9.70
C SER A 147 -2.02 -0.32 -10.50
N THR A 148 -3.08 0.26 -9.95
CA THR A 148 -3.83 1.34 -10.56
C THR A 148 -3.73 2.58 -9.68
N PHE A 149 -3.33 3.69 -10.28
CA PHE A 149 -3.17 4.98 -9.62
C PHE A 149 -3.94 6.05 -10.39
N THR A 150 -4.37 7.11 -9.69
CA THR A 150 -4.93 8.28 -10.35
C THR A 150 -3.89 8.93 -11.25
N GLU A 151 -4.31 9.37 -12.45
CA GLU A 151 -3.45 10.16 -13.35
C GLU A 151 -2.96 11.42 -12.62
N PHE A 152 -3.89 12.11 -11.96
CA PHE A 152 -3.60 13.33 -11.22
C PHE A 152 -3.36 13.03 -9.75
N GLY A 153 -2.20 13.44 -9.25
CA GLY A 153 -1.82 13.30 -7.84
C GLY A 153 -1.24 11.94 -7.45
N CYS A 154 -1.19 10.97 -8.36
CA CYS A 154 -0.63 9.63 -8.14
C CYS A 154 -1.16 8.97 -6.84
N ILE A 155 -2.48 8.97 -6.67
CA ILE A 155 -3.12 8.38 -5.49
C ILE A 155 -3.41 6.91 -5.78
N PRO A 156 -3.03 5.95 -4.91
CA PRO A 156 -3.29 4.54 -5.15
C PRO A 156 -4.79 4.26 -5.12
N VAL A 157 -5.27 3.52 -6.12
CA VAL A 157 -6.68 3.10 -6.22
C VAL A 157 -6.80 1.61 -5.92
N SER A 158 -5.95 0.80 -6.56
CA SER A 158 -5.88 -0.63 -6.29
C SER A 158 -4.47 -1.17 -6.57
N SER A 159 -4.18 -2.32 -5.97
CA SER A 159 -2.97 -3.09 -6.23
C SER A 159 -3.26 -4.57 -6.08
N ALA A 160 -2.87 -5.37 -7.06
CA ALA A 160 -2.91 -6.82 -7.01
C ALA A 160 -1.48 -7.34 -7.04
N TYR A 161 -1.12 -8.19 -6.08
CA TYR A 161 0.19 -8.84 -6.01
C TYR A 161 0.00 -10.35 -6.11
N TYR A 162 0.80 -11.00 -6.93
CA TYR A 162 0.81 -12.44 -7.10
C TYR A 162 2.12 -13.03 -6.59
N THR A 163 2.00 -14.07 -5.77
CA THR A 163 3.08 -15.01 -5.48
C THR A 163 2.58 -16.43 -5.64
N ASP A 164 3.49 -17.37 -5.90
CA ASP A 164 3.16 -18.80 -5.96
C ASP A 164 2.56 -19.33 -4.64
N LYS A 165 2.85 -18.68 -3.51
CA LYS A 165 2.37 -19.09 -2.18
C LYS A 165 0.97 -18.58 -1.87
N THR A 166 0.65 -17.35 -2.29
CA THR A 166 -0.57 -16.65 -1.87
C THR A 166 -1.62 -16.55 -2.97
N GLY A 167 -1.25 -16.86 -4.22
CA GLY A 167 -2.03 -16.47 -5.38
C GLY A 167 -2.16 -14.95 -5.48
N TRP A 168 -3.22 -14.48 -6.13
CA TRP A 168 -3.54 -13.05 -6.22
C TRP A 168 -4.08 -12.53 -4.89
N MET A 169 -3.42 -11.49 -4.38
CA MET A 169 -3.89 -10.69 -3.25
C MET A 169 -4.24 -9.30 -3.77
N LEU A 170 -5.53 -8.95 -3.69
CA LEU A 170 -6.05 -7.67 -4.14
C LEU A 170 -6.18 -6.71 -2.97
N SER A 171 -5.67 -5.49 -3.13
CA SER A 171 -5.85 -4.37 -2.24
C SER A 171 -6.59 -3.25 -2.97
N SER A 172 -7.65 -2.72 -2.38
CA SER A 172 -8.36 -1.54 -2.89
C SER A 172 -8.26 -0.43 -1.85
N PHE A 173 -7.88 0.78 -2.25
CA PHE A 173 -7.65 1.90 -1.35
C PHE A 173 -8.73 2.96 -1.53
N PHE A 174 -9.20 3.55 -0.44
CA PHE A 174 -10.31 4.50 -0.43
C PHE A 174 -10.22 5.47 0.76
N ASN A 175 -10.98 6.56 0.68
CA ASN A 175 -11.01 7.63 1.69
C ASN A 175 -9.61 8.19 2.01
N ILE A 176 -8.75 8.30 0.98
CA ILE A 176 -7.37 8.76 1.13
C ILE A 176 -7.35 10.27 1.30
N VAL A 177 -6.62 10.72 2.31
CA VAL A 177 -6.24 12.11 2.56
C VAL A 177 -4.73 12.22 2.41
N VAL A 178 -4.28 13.21 1.66
CA VAL A 178 -2.85 13.55 1.59
C VAL A 178 -2.45 14.22 2.91
N GLY A 179 -1.50 13.60 3.62
CA GLY A 179 -1.06 14.01 4.94
C GLY A 179 -1.32 12.97 6.03
N ILE A 180 -0.86 13.29 7.25
CA ILE A 180 -1.11 12.51 8.46
C ILE A 180 -2.18 13.25 9.28
N LEU A 181 -3.32 12.60 9.50
CA LEU A 181 -4.41 13.20 10.29
C LEU A 181 -4.08 13.29 11.79
N ASP A 182 -3.42 12.27 12.33
CA ASP A 182 -2.95 12.24 13.71
C ASP A 182 -1.49 11.75 13.78
N PRO A 183 -0.51 12.63 14.01
CA PRO A 183 0.90 12.25 14.12
C PRO A 183 1.20 11.31 15.30
N LEU A 184 0.33 11.28 16.32
CA LEU A 184 0.49 10.40 17.48
C LEU A 184 0.28 8.93 17.11
N GLU A 185 -0.30 8.66 15.94
CA GLU A 185 -0.47 7.31 15.38
C GLU A 185 0.85 6.55 15.25
N PHE A 186 2.00 7.19 15.19
CA PHE A 186 3.27 6.46 15.05
C PHE A 186 4.00 6.20 16.38
N PHE A 187 3.41 6.58 17.51
CA PHE A 187 3.96 6.28 18.81
C PHE A 187 3.23 5.08 19.43
N PRO A 188 3.95 4.04 19.86
CA PRO A 188 3.33 2.93 20.54
C PRO A 188 2.72 3.42 21.88
N PRO A 189 1.56 2.87 22.31
CA PRO A 189 0.99 3.20 23.60
C PRO A 189 1.97 2.97 24.76
N LYS A 190 1.80 3.71 25.86
CA LYS A 190 2.69 3.61 27.04
C LYS A 190 2.84 2.17 27.57
N PHE A 191 1.77 1.37 27.51
CA PHE A 191 1.81 -0.03 27.95
C PHE A 191 2.70 -0.93 27.08
N CYS A 192 3.13 -0.48 25.90
CA CYS A 192 4.10 -1.19 25.06
C CYS A 192 5.57 -0.90 25.42
N GLN A 193 5.87 0.07 26.30
CA GLN A 193 7.26 0.46 26.61
C GLN A 193 8.10 -0.69 27.18
N GLY A 194 7.47 -1.65 27.86
CA GLY A 194 8.13 -2.85 28.40
C GLY A 194 8.11 -4.08 27.49
N ALA A 195 7.62 -3.96 26.24
CA ALA A 195 7.56 -5.10 25.33
C ALA A 195 8.97 -5.54 24.93
N LEU A 196 9.34 -6.77 25.29
CA LEU A 196 10.60 -7.38 24.92
C LEU A 196 10.57 -7.75 23.43
N LEU A 197 11.69 -7.50 22.75
CA LEU A 197 11.85 -7.92 21.36
C LEU A 197 11.96 -9.44 21.32
N ASP A 198 11.10 -10.08 20.53
CA ASP A 198 11.26 -11.50 20.26
C ASP A 198 12.43 -11.69 19.27
N GLU A 199 13.59 -12.09 19.78
CA GLU A 199 14.79 -12.37 18.99
C GLU A 199 14.79 -13.77 18.37
N THR A 200 13.87 -14.64 18.81
CA THR A 200 13.82 -16.05 18.38
C THR A 200 12.98 -16.25 17.12
N GLU A 201 12.03 -15.36 16.85
CA GLU A 201 11.24 -15.40 15.63
C GLU A 201 11.95 -14.77 14.43
N GLU A 202 11.69 -15.32 13.23
CA GLU A 202 12.16 -14.74 11.98
C GLU A 202 11.63 -13.31 11.81
N ALA A 203 12.46 -12.43 11.24
CA ALA A 203 12.07 -11.05 11.01
C ALA A 203 10.81 -10.98 10.13
N ALA A 204 9.78 -10.31 10.67
CA ALA A 204 8.56 -10.01 9.97
C ALA A 204 8.86 -9.22 8.69
N ASN A 205 8.02 -9.43 7.67
CA ASN A 205 7.97 -8.61 6.48
C ASN A 205 6.63 -7.87 6.40
N PHE A 206 6.47 -6.99 5.41
CA PHE A 206 5.22 -6.25 5.20
C PHE A 206 3.98 -7.17 5.16
N TYR A 207 4.11 -8.35 4.54
CA TYR A 207 3.02 -9.31 4.41
C TYR A 207 2.77 -10.16 5.67
N SER A 208 3.68 -10.14 6.66
CA SER A 208 3.52 -10.90 7.90
C SER A 208 2.31 -10.46 8.71
N ILE A 209 1.86 -9.22 8.56
CA ILE A 209 0.62 -8.72 9.19
C ILE A 209 -0.57 -9.61 8.79
N PHE A 210 -0.63 -10.00 7.51
CA PHE A 210 -1.70 -10.84 6.98
C PHE A 210 -1.53 -12.32 7.34
N LYS A 211 -0.32 -12.78 7.69
CA LYS A 211 -0.06 -14.17 8.10
C LYS A 211 -0.52 -14.46 9.53
N ASN A 212 -0.46 -13.50 10.45
CA ASN A 212 -0.93 -13.73 11.82
C ASN A 212 -2.46 -13.89 11.93
N LEU A 213 -3.19 -13.57 10.85
CA LEU A 213 -4.64 -13.67 10.76
C LEU A 213 -5.12 -15.10 10.54
N THR A 214 -4.31 -15.95 9.91
CA THR A 214 -4.58 -17.39 9.78
C THR A 214 -4.32 -18.15 11.08
N LYS A 215 -3.63 -17.58 12.06
CA LYS A 215 -3.34 -18.22 13.37
C LYS A 215 -4.55 -18.23 14.31
N TYR A 216 -5.64 -17.54 13.94
CA TYR A 216 -6.91 -17.53 14.66
C TYR A 216 -7.97 -18.49 14.05
N SER A 217 -7.57 -19.35 13.10
CA SER A 217 -8.35 -20.51 12.64
C SER A 217 -8.27 -21.65 13.64
#